data_AF-A0A9D4DI93-F1
#
_entry.id   AF-A0A9D4DI93-F1
#
_cell.length_a   1.000
_cell.length_b   1.000
_cell.length_c   1.000
_cell.angle_alpha   90.00
_cell.angle_beta   90.00
_cell.angle_gamma   90.00
#
_symmetry.space_group_name_H-M   'P 1'
#
loop_
_entity.id
_entity.type
_entity.pdbx_description
1 polymer ?
#
loop_
_entity_poly.entity_id
_entity_poly.type
_entity_poly.pdbx_seq_one_letter_code
_entity_poly.pdbx_strand_id
1 'polypeptide(L)'
;MAESSFRLPILLNVTDGNVMENFKKWKREFEVYMTATGSDKKAAKVRVAILLHCAGPNILDIYDKAKWEDPGHKDDPVKFLQMIEIYCNPAKMKFLKCTDSGKRLSRSRLTIS
;
A
#
# COMPACT_ATOMS: atom_id res chain seq x y z
N MET A 1 29.72 -13.04 -9.34
CA MET A 1 28.58 -12.14 -9.62
C MET A 1 28.44 -11.27 -8.39
N ALA A 2 28.62 -9.95 -8.50
CA ALA A 2 28.49 -9.06 -7.35
C ALA A 2 27.00 -8.99 -6.97
N GLU A 3 26.62 -9.67 -5.91
CA GLU A 3 25.29 -9.54 -5.31
C GLU A 3 25.19 -8.12 -4.75
N SER A 4 24.54 -7.24 -5.50
CA SER A 4 24.32 -5.85 -5.09
C SER A 4 23.57 -5.87 -3.75
N SER A 5 24.27 -5.48 -2.70
CA SER A 5 23.77 -5.44 -1.32
C SER A 5 22.81 -4.26 -1.17
N PHE A 6 21.64 -4.33 -1.81
CA PHE A 6 20.59 -3.35 -1.61
C PHE A 6 20.11 -3.45 -0.17
N ARG A 7 20.23 -2.33 0.56
CA ARG A 7 19.72 -2.23 1.92
C ARG A 7 18.20 -2.39 1.85
N LEU A 8 17.67 -3.27 2.71
CA LEU A 8 16.23 -3.39 2.85
C LEU A 8 15.65 -2.02 3.24
N PRO A 9 14.52 -1.62 2.65
CA PRO A 9 13.86 -0.37 3.02
C PRO A 9 13.52 -0.41 4.51
N ILE A 10 13.54 0.77 5.13
CA ILE A 10 13.33 0.94 6.58
C ILE A 10 11.95 0.37 6.96
N LEU A 11 11.81 -0.17 8.17
CA LEU A 11 10.51 -0.64 8.66
C LEU A 11 9.50 0.51 8.76
N LEU A 12 8.26 0.27 8.37
CA LEU A 12 7.22 1.29 8.48
C LEU A 12 6.94 1.62 9.95
N ASN A 13 7.25 2.85 10.34
CA ASN A 13 6.94 3.35 11.69
C ASN A 13 5.51 3.90 11.75
N VAL A 14 4.62 3.13 12.38
CA VAL A 14 3.20 3.48 12.61
C VAL A 14 2.92 4.05 14.00
N THR A 15 3.93 4.15 14.87
CA THR A 15 3.78 4.51 16.29
C THR A 15 4.24 5.94 16.62
N ASP A 16 5.13 6.53 15.82
CA ASP A 16 5.75 7.82 16.11
C ASP A 16 5.41 8.91 15.08
N GLY A 17 5.15 10.12 15.57
CA GLY A 17 5.00 11.32 14.75
C GLY A 17 3.84 11.28 13.73
N ASN A 18 4.08 11.85 12.54
CA ASN A 18 3.11 11.90 11.46
C ASN A 18 3.12 10.60 10.63
N VAL A 19 2.30 9.64 11.06
CA VAL A 19 2.18 8.30 10.46
C VAL A 19 1.97 8.33 8.93
N MET A 20 1.21 9.31 8.41
CA MET A 20 0.99 9.44 6.97
C MET A 20 2.26 9.85 6.21
N GLU A 21 3.06 10.76 6.77
CA GLU A 21 4.33 11.16 6.15
C GLU A 21 5.34 10.02 6.19
N ASN A 22 5.39 9.28 7.29
CA ASN A 22 6.23 8.08 7.42
C ASN A 22 5.85 7.04 6.36
N PHE A 23 4.55 6.79 6.16
CA PHE A 23 4.06 5.91 5.10
C PHE A 23 4.46 6.40 3.70
N LYS A 24 4.35 7.70 3.40
CA LYS A 24 4.75 8.25 2.09
C LYS A 24 6.25 8.08 1.84
N LYS A 25 7.10 8.36 2.84
CA LYS A 25 8.55 8.18 2.74
C LYS A 25 8.89 6.71 2.54
N TRP A 26 8.33 5.83 3.37
CA TRP A 26 8.49 4.39 3.28
C TRP A 26 8.07 3.83 1.92
N LYS A 27 6.89 4.23 1.42
CA LYS A 27 6.39 3.80 0.12
C LYS A 27 7.36 4.17 -1.00
N ARG A 28 7.89 5.39 -0.97
CA ARG A 28 8.85 5.85 -1.99
C ARG A 28 10.14 5.03 -1.96
N GLU A 29 10.67 4.74 -0.77
CA GLU A 29 11.87 3.90 -0.62
C GLU A 29 11.60 2.46 -1.07
N PHE A 30 10.42 1.93 -0.76
CA PHE A 30 10.00 0.60 -1.22
C PHE A 30 9.89 0.52 -2.75
N GLU A 31 9.30 1.53 -3.41
CA GLU A 31 9.25 1.58 -4.88
C GLU A 31 10.64 1.59 -5.50
N VAL A 32 11.56 2.38 -4.94
CA VAL A 32 12.96 2.42 -5.39
C VAL A 32 13.64 1.06 -5.19
N TYR A 33 13.44 0.42 -4.04
CA TYR A 33 13.97 -0.92 -3.76
C TYR A 33 13.42 -1.98 -4.73
N MET A 34 12.12 -1.93 -5.04
CA MET A 34 11.48 -2.84 -5.99
C MET A 34 12.09 -2.71 -7.38
N THR A 35 12.28 -1.48 -7.87
CA THR A 35 12.90 -1.22 -9.17
C THR A 35 14.37 -1.61 -9.18
N ALA A 36 15.12 -1.27 -8.13
CA ALA A 36 16.55 -1.54 -8.03
C ALA A 36 16.86 -3.05 -7.98
N THR A 37 16.01 -3.83 -7.31
CA THR A 37 16.15 -5.28 -7.18
C THR A 37 15.51 -6.05 -8.34
N GLY A 38 14.82 -5.36 -9.27
CA GLY A 38 14.02 -5.99 -10.32
C GLY A 38 12.84 -6.80 -9.78
N SER A 39 12.46 -6.59 -8.52
CA SER A 39 11.32 -7.26 -7.88
C SER A 39 9.99 -6.75 -8.42
N ASP A 40 9.97 -5.60 -9.10
CA ASP A 40 8.78 -5.06 -9.76
C ASP A 40 8.21 -6.01 -10.83
N LYS A 41 9.08 -6.79 -11.47
CA LYS A 41 8.76 -7.76 -12.53
C LYS A 41 8.32 -9.13 -11.99
N LYS A 42 8.40 -9.34 -10.67
CA LYS A 42 8.02 -10.62 -10.04
C LYS A 42 6.49 -10.74 -9.93
N ALA A 43 6.02 -11.97 -9.73
CA ALA A 43 4.62 -12.26 -9.51
C ALA A 43 4.03 -11.44 -8.35
N ALA A 44 2.76 -11.04 -8.46
CA ALA A 44 2.09 -10.15 -7.52
C ALA A 44 2.16 -10.67 -6.06
N LYS A 45 1.96 -11.98 -5.86
CA LYS A 45 2.14 -12.68 -4.58
C LYS A 45 3.52 -12.48 -3.95
N VAL A 46 4.58 -12.56 -4.76
CA VAL A 46 5.96 -12.36 -4.28
C VAL A 46 6.18 -10.90 -3.90
N ARG A 47 5.62 -9.97 -4.68
CA ARG A 47 5.67 -8.53 -4.37
C ARG A 47 4.97 -8.22 -3.06
N VAL A 48 3.80 -8.80 -2.81
CA VAL A 48 3.07 -8.68 -1.53
C VAL A 48 3.87 -9.27 -0.37
N ALA A 49 4.52 -10.44 -0.57
CA ALA A 49 5.35 -11.04 0.47
C ALA A 49 6.56 -10.16 0.84
N ILE A 50 7.25 -9.57 -0.14
CA ILE A 50 8.34 -8.62 0.11
C ILE A 50 7.81 -7.39 0.84
N LEU A 51 6.63 -6.91 0.45
CA LEU A 51 6.00 -5.74 1.04
C LEU A 51 5.63 -6.00 2.51
N LEU A 52 5.02 -7.14 2.83
CA LEU A 52 4.76 -7.59 4.20
C LEU A 52 6.05 -7.67 5.03
N HIS A 53 7.11 -8.22 4.45
CA HIS A 53 8.40 -8.32 5.12
C HIS A 53 9.00 -6.93 5.43
N CYS A 54 8.92 -5.99 4.49
CA CYS A 54 9.44 -4.62 4.65
C CYS A 54 8.56 -3.73 5.55
N ALA A 55 7.26 -4.00 5.60
CA ALA A 55 6.31 -3.21 6.38
C ALA A 55 6.37 -3.54 7.89
N GLY A 56 6.83 -4.75 8.24
CA GLY A 56 7.06 -5.16 9.62
C GLY A 56 5.86 -5.81 10.30
N PRO A 57 6.04 -6.28 11.55
CA PRO A 57 5.08 -7.12 12.26
C PRO A 57 3.74 -6.44 12.54
N ASN A 58 3.75 -5.11 12.78
CA ASN A 58 2.52 -4.34 13.01
C ASN A 58 1.58 -4.38 11.81
N ILE A 59 2.14 -4.24 10.59
CA ILE A 59 1.35 -4.30 9.36
C ILE A 59 0.91 -5.73 9.05
N LEU A 60 1.73 -6.72 9.40
CA LEU A 60 1.39 -8.13 9.22
C LEU A 60 0.18 -8.53 10.07
N ASP A 61 0.09 -8.05 11.32
CA ASP A 61 -1.09 -8.24 12.18
C ASP A 61 -2.34 -7.56 11.61
N ILE A 62 -2.22 -6.37 11.02
CA ILE A 62 -3.32 -5.69 10.32
C ILE A 62 -3.75 -6.46 9.07
N TYR A 63 -2.79 -7.00 8.32
CA TYR A 63 -3.08 -7.82 7.14
C TYR A 63 -3.83 -9.11 7.49
N ASP A 64 -3.45 -9.76 8.59
CA ASP A 64 -4.12 -10.96 9.10
C ASP A 64 -5.54 -10.64 9.61
N LYS A 65 -5.70 -9.52 10.33
CA LYS A 65 -7.00 -9.03 10.81
C LYS A 65 -7.89 -8.46 9.71
N ALA A 66 -7.32 -8.04 8.58
CA ALA A 66 -8.08 -7.47 7.48
C ALA A 66 -9.02 -8.53 6.90
N LYS A 67 -10.32 -8.21 6.84
CA LYS A 67 -11.29 -9.05 6.15
C LYS A 67 -11.21 -8.80 4.66
N TRP A 68 -10.51 -9.67 3.96
CA TRP A 68 -10.47 -9.68 2.50
C TRP A 68 -11.74 -10.37 1.98
N GLU A 69 -12.58 -9.65 1.26
CA GLU A 69 -13.79 -10.23 0.64
C GLU A 69 -13.43 -11.30 -0.39
N ASP A 70 -12.31 -11.13 -1.09
CA ASP A 70 -11.87 -12.01 -2.15
C ASP A 70 -10.41 -12.45 -1.93
N PRO A 71 -10.09 -13.76 -2.00
CA PRO A 71 -8.73 -14.25 -1.86
C PRO A 71 -7.80 -13.71 -2.95
N GLY A 72 -8.32 -13.35 -4.14
CA GLY A 72 -7.52 -12.73 -5.20
C GLY A 72 -7.03 -11.32 -4.88
N HIS A 73 -7.70 -10.59 -3.97
CA HIS A 73 -7.28 -9.25 -3.56
C HIS A 73 -6.09 -9.26 -2.58
N LYS A 74 -5.82 -10.40 -1.94
CA LYS A 74 -4.68 -10.58 -1.03
C LYS A 74 -3.34 -10.55 -1.75
N ASP A 75 -3.32 -10.95 -3.02
CA ASP A 75 -2.11 -11.02 -3.85
C ASP A 75 -1.84 -9.70 -4.60
N ASP A 76 -2.69 -8.69 -4.46
CA ASP A 76 -2.53 -7.41 -5.14
C ASP A 76 -1.76 -6.38 -4.29
N PRO A 77 -0.56 -5.95 -4.73
CA PRO A 77 0.25 -5.01 -3.96
C PRO A 77 -0.37 -3.61 -3.87
N VAL A 78 -1.23 -3.22 -4.83
CA VAL A 78 -1.89 -1.91 -4.82
C VAL A 78 -2.97 -1.87 -3.75
N LYS A 79 -3.79 -2.92 -3.66
CA LYS A 79 -4.81 -3.06 -2.61
C LYS A 79 -4.18 -3.10 -1.22
N PHE A 80 -3.06 -3.79 -1.06
CA PHE A 80 -2.33 -3.80 0.20
C PHE A 80 -1.85 -2.40 0.60
N LEU A 81 -1.23 -1.64 -0.32
CA LEU A 81 -0.79 -0.27 -0.06
C LEU A 81 -1.96 0.66 0.29
N GLN A 82 -3.12 0.48 -0.35
CA GLN A 82 -4.33 1.23 -0.02
C GLN A 82 -4.82 0.91 1.40
N MET A 83 -4.80 -0.35 1.80
CA MET A 83 -5.20 -0.76 3.14
C MET A 83 -4.30 -0.12 4.22
N ILE A 84 -2.98 -0.12 4.03
CA ILE A 84 -2.06 0.60 4.93
C ILE A 84 -2.37 2.10 4.92
N GLU A 85 -2.60 2.71 3.76
CA GLU A 85 -2.87 4.14 3.67
C GLU A 85 -4.13 4.55 4.46
N ILE A 86 -5.18 3.71 4.44
CA ILE A 86 -6.40 3.92 5.24
C ILE A 86 -6.11 3.76 6.72
N TYR A 87 -5.32 2.76 7.09
CA TYR A 87 -4.93 2.55 8.47
C TYR A 87 -4.12 3.75 9.01
N CYS A 88 -3.17 4.23 8.22
CA CYS A 88 -2.36 5.41 8.52
C CYS A 88 -3.16 6.72 8.48
N ASN A 89 -4.35 6.72 7.88
CA ASN A 89 -5.26 7.87 7.85
C ASN A 89 -6.73 7.43 7.85
N PRO A 90 -7.35 7.28 9.03
CA PRO A 90 -8.75 6.87 9.13
C PRO A 90 -9.72 7.90 8.51
N ALA A 91 -9.31 9.14 8.26
CA ALA A 91 -10.13 10.11 7.54
C ALA A 91 -10.44 9.67 6.08
N LYS A 92 -9.59 8.82 5.47
CA LYS A 92 -9.85 8.21 4.16
C LYS A 92 -10.74 6.96 4.22
N MET A 93 -11.00 6.38 5.39
CA MET A 93 -11.82 5.17 5.56
C MET A 93 -13.24 5.33 4.98
N LYS A 94 -13.77 6.55 4.94
CA LYS A 94 -15.11 6.85 4.39
C LYS A 94 -15.21 6.70 2.87
N PHE A 95 -14.09 6.61 2.15
CA PHE A 95 -14.05 6.63 0.67
C PHE A 95 -13.76 5.27 0.02
N LEU A 96 -13.45 4.22 0.80
CA LEU A 96 -12.99 2.93 0.27
C LEU A 96 -14.00 1.79 0.33
N LYS A 97 -15.26 2.08 0.69
CA LYS A 97 -16.36 1.15 0.41
C LYS A 97 -16.53 1.08 -1.11
N CYS A 98 -15.93 0.08 -1.73
CA CYS A 98 -16.12 -0.33 -3.12
C CYS A 98 -15.97 0.78 -4.17
N THR A 99 -14.78 0.91 -4.74
CA THR A 99 -14.66 1.31 -6.15
C THR A 99 -14.16 0.12 -6.96
N ASP A 100 -14.98 -0.93 -7.00
CA ASP A 100 -15.13 -1.75 -8.20
C ASP A 100 -16.57 -1.53 -8.67
N SER A 101 -16.72 -0.70 -9.71
CA SER A 101 -17.82 -0.66 -10.68
C SER A 101 -17.83 0.70 -11.38
N GLY A 102 -17.91 0.64 -12.71
CA GLY A 102 -17.68 1.76 -13.62
C GLY A 102 -18.64 2.95 -13.49
N LYS A 103 -18.24 4.03 -14.19
CA LYS A 103 -18.96 5.29 -14.45
C LYS A 103 -19.38 6.12 -13.23
N ARG A 104 -18.66 7.22 -12.99
CA ARG A 104 -19.26 8.59 -12.99
C ARG A 104 -18.17 9.64 -12.80
N LEU A 105 -17.82 10.29 -13.90
CA LEU A 105 -17.40 11.69 -13.84
C LEU A 105 -18.34 12.49 -14.75
N SER A 106 -19.57 12.70 -14.30
CA SER A 106 -20.38 13.80 -14.81
C SER A 106 -20.19 14.95 -13.82
N ARG A 107 -19.29 15.87 -14.15
CA ARG A 107 -19.19 17.16 -13.47
C ARG A 107 -20.44 17.96 -13.80
N SER A 108 -21.43 17.95 -12.92
CA SER A 108 -22.53 18.91 -12.99
C SER A 108 -22.01 20.28 -12.57
N ARG A 109 -21.99 21.15 -13.57
CA ARG A 109 -21.75 22.60 -13.55
C ARG A 109 -22.62 23.25 -12.46
N LEU A 110 -22.01 23.81 -11.42
CA LEU A 110 -22.68 24.76 -10.54
C LEU A 110 -22.84 26.08 -11.30
N THR A 111 -24.05 26.35 -11.76
CA THR A 111 -24.53 27.71 -12.02
C THR A 111 -25.16 28.22 -10.73
N ILE A 112 -24.52 29.17 -10.07
CA ILE A 112 -25.19 30.02 -9.07
C ILE A 112 -25.66 31.27 -9.81
N SER A 113 -26.92 31.59 -9.54
CA SER A 113 -27.79 32.63 -10.09
C SER A 113 -27.25 34.04 -9.98
#